data_AF-A0A090Q4Y2-F1
#
_entry.id   AF-A0A090Q4Y2-F1
#
_cell.length_a   1.000
_cell.length_b   1.000
_cell.length_c   1.000
_cell.angle_alpha   90.00
_cell.angle_beta   90.00
_cell.angle_gamma   90.00
#
_symmetry.space_group_name_H-M   'P 1'
#
loop_
_entity.id
_entity.type
_entity.pdbx_description
1 polymer ?
#
loop_
_entity_poly.entity_id
_entity_poly.type
_entity_poly.pdbx_seq_one_letter_code
_entity_poly.pdbx_strand_id
1 'polypeptide(L)' 'MNKIIALSLIVLSFMFSKAQDSKPNVLVFYVDDLRAELGCYGSETAITPHIDKLATEGVMFNKAYVQQLFVRHLG' A
#
# COMPACT_ATOMS: atom_id res chain seq x y z
N MET A 1 42.26 3.12 -30.89
CA MET A 1 41.95 1.83 -30.22
C MET A 1 41.31 2.01 -28.84
N ASN A 2 41.91 2.78 -27.92
CA ASN A 2 41.43 2.89 -26.52
C ASN A 2 40.02 3.48 -26.37
N LYS A 3 39.62 4.42 -27.24
CA LYS A 3 38.27 5.02 -27.22
C LYS A 3 37.16 4.02 -27.57
N ILE A 4 37.45 3.06 -28.45
CA ILE A 4 36.49 2.02 -28.87
C ILE A 4 36.29 0.99 -27.75
N ILE A 5 37.38 0.64 -27.05
CA ILE A 5 37.33 -0.25 -25.88
C ILE A 5 36.51 0.39 -24.76
N ALA A 6 36.73 1.67 -24.48
CA ALA A 6 35.95 2.40 -23.47
C ALA A 6 34.45 2.45 -23.81
N LEU A 7 34.12 2.69 -25.08
CA LEU A 7 32.73 2.72 -25.55
C LEU A 7 32.07 1.33 -25.45
N SER A 8 32.80 0.27 -25.80
CA SER A 8 32.36 -1.12 -25.65
C SER A 8 32.11 -1.49 -24.19
N LEU A 9 32.97 -1.05 -23.26
CA LEU A 9 32.81 -1.30 -21.83
C LEU A 9 31.55 -0.64 -21.25
N ILE A 10 31.26 0.59 -21.68
CA ILE A 10 30.10 1.36 -21.23
C ILE A 10 28.80 0.70 -21.71
N VAL A 11 28.76 0.29 -22.99
CA VAL A 11 27.59 -0.40 -23.56
C VAL A 11 27.35 -1.73 -22.83
N LEU A 12 28.41 -2.48 -22.53
CA LEU A 12 28.30 -3.75 -21.82
C LEU A 12 27.79 -3.56 -20.38
N SER A 13 28.19 -2.50 -19.69
CA SER A 13 27.74 -2.19 -18.34
C SER A 13 26.24 -1.83 -18.28
N PHE A 14 25.73 -1.16 -19.31
CA PHE A 14 24.31 -0.83 -19.43
C PHE A 14 23.43 -2.06 -19.66
N MET A 15 23.94 -3.06 -20.41
CA MET A 15 23.23 -4.33 -20.66
C MET A 15 23.11 -5.23 -19.41
N PHE A 16 23.94 -4.99 -18.38
CA PHE A 16 23.92 -5.75 -17.12
C PHE A 16 23.13 -5.07 -16.00
N SER A 17 22.48 -3.93 -16.25
CA SER A 17 21.54 -3.34 -15.29
C SER A 17 20.30 -4.25 -15.18
N LYS A 18 20.29 -5.12 -14.16
CA LYS A 18 19.11 -5.89 -13.82
C LYS A 18 18.01 -4.93 -13.35
N ALA A 19 16.87 -4.97 -14.04
CA ALA A 19 15.63 -4.49 -13.45
C ALA A 19 15.39 -5.32 -12.18
N GLN A 20 15.34 -4.64 -11.03
CA GLN A 20 14.94 -5.26 -9.77
C GLN A 20 13.52 -5.79 -9.98
N ASP A 21 13.35 -7.11 -9.97
CA ASP A 21 12.02 -7.75 -9.95
C ASP A 21 11.47 -7.61 -8.53
N SER A 22 11.13 -6.37 -8.16
CA SER A 22 10.74 -5.99 -6.80
C SER A 22 9.27 -6.33 -6.61
N LYS A 23 9.00 -7.59 -6.28
CA LYS A 23 7.69 -7.96 -5.72
C LYS A 23 7.45 -7.12 -4.47
N PRO A 24 6.34 -6.39 -4.37
CA PRO A 24 6.06 -5.61 -3.18
C PRO A 24 5.76 -6.52 -2.00
N ASN A 25 6.11 -6.06 -0.79
CA ASN A 25 5.58 -6.66 0.42
C ASN A 25 4.12 -6.23 0.58
N VAL A 26 3.26 -7.14 1.03
CA VAL A 26 1.84 -6.85 1.30
C VAL A 26 1.60 -7.02 2.80
N LEU A 27 1.15 -5.94 3.45
CA LEU A 27 0.74 -5.94 4.85
C LEU A 27 -0.75 -5.62 4.93
N VAL A 28 -1.51 -6.46 5.63
CA VAL A 28 -2.95 -6.30 5.82
C VAL A 28 -3.23 -6.16 7.31
N PHE A 29 -3.82 -5.02 7.69
CA PHE A 29 -4.44 -4.87 9.01
C PHE A 29 -5.89 -5.30 8.90
N TYR A 30 -6.28 -6.35 9.62
CA TYR A 30 -7.66 -6.81 9.70
C TYR A 30 -8.16 -6.57 11.12
N VAL A 31 -9.11 -5.65 11.28
CA VAL A 31 -9.63 -5.22 12.58
C VAL A 31 -11.02 -5.83 12.78
N ASP A 32 -11.24 -6.45 13.94
CA ASP A 32 -12.51 -7.06 14.30
C ASP A 32 -13.56 -5.99 14.64
N ASP A 33 -14.80 -6.19 14.19
CA ASP A 33 -15.96 -5.30 14.44
C ASP A 33 -15.76 -3.80 14.15
N LEU A 34 -14.86 -3.44 13.23
CA LEU A 34 -14.60 -2.05 12.85
C LEU A 34 -15.64 -1.51 11.84
N ARG A 35 -16.37 -0.47 12.24
CA ARG A 35 -17.11 0.41 11.31
C ARG A 35 -16.17 1.51 10.77
N ALA A 36 -16.55 2.16 9.67
CA ALA A 36 -15.92 3.38 9.17
C ALA A 36 -16.09 4.62 10.09
N GLU A 37 -15.99 4.43 11.42
CA GLU A 37 -16.01 5.47 12.44
C GLU A 37 -14.57 5.92 12.70
N LEU A 38 -13.98 6.61 11.72
CA LEU A 38 -12.58 7.06 11.72
C LEU A 38 -12.54 8.54 11.32
N GLY A 39 -11.51 9.27 11.75
CA GLY A 39 -11.35 10.69 11.41
C GLY A 39 -11.33 10.93 9.90
N CYS A 40 -10.62 10.10 9.13
CA CYS A 40 -10.58 10.18 7.66
C CYS A 40 -11.93 9.93 6.96
N TYR A 41 -12.89 9.28 7.63
CA TYR A 41 -14.26 9.12 7.13
C TYR A 41 -15.22 10.22 7.65
N GLY A 42 -14.70 11.19 8.41
CA GLY A 42 -15.48 12.33 8.93
C GLY A 42 -16.03 12.14 10.34
N SER A 43 -15.57 11.15 11.11
CA SER A 43 -15.95 11.04 12.53
C SER A 43 -15.42 12.25 13.31
N GLU A 44 -16.30 12.91 14.06
CA GLU A 44 -15.93 14.03 14.95
C GLU A 44 -15.40 13.55 16.31
N THR A 45 -15.54 12.26 16.63
CA THR A 45 -15.22 11.70 17.96
C THR A 45 -14.05 10.73 17.93
N ALA A 46 -13.78 10.05 16.82
CA ALA A 46 -12.69 9.10 16.69
C ALA A 46 -11.33 9.81 16.62
N ILE A 47 -10.39 9.42 17.48
CA ILE A 47 -8.99 9.89 17.45
C ILE A 47 -8.14 8.83 16.77
N THR A 48 -7.92 8.96 15.46
CA THR A 48 -7.28 7.91 14.63
C THR A 48 -6.09 8.40 13.79
N PRO A 49 -5.13 9.15 14.38
CA PRO A 49 -4.13 9.91 13.61
C PRO A 49 -3.26 9.06 12.68
N HIS A 50 -2.98 7.79 13.05
CA HIS A 50 -2.19 6.89 12.20
C HIS A 50 -2.99 6.33 11.02
N ILE A 51 -4.27 6.02 11.21
CA ILE A 51 -5.15 5.55 10.14
C ILE A 51 -5.49 6.72 9.21
N ASP A 52 -5.69 7.91 9.76
CA ASP A 52 -5.95 9.12 8.99
C ASP A 52 -4.75 9.47 8.11
N LYS A 53 -3.53 9.40 8.66
CA LYS A 53 -2.31 9.57 7.88
C LYS A 53 -2.19 8.53 6.77
N LEU A 54 -2.44 7.25 7.05
CA LEU A 54 -2.41 6.20 6.04
C LEU A 54 -3.41 6.47 4.90
N ALA A 55 -4.59 7.00 5.22
CA ALA A 55 -5.57 7.39 4.20
C ALA A 55 -5.08 8.51 3.28
N THR A 56 -4.22 9.43 3.77
CA THR A 56 -3.60 10.48 2.93
C THR A 56 -2.48 9.96 2.03
N GLU A 57 -1.85 8.83 2.39
CA GLU A 57 -0.75 8.23 1.65
C GLU A 57 -1.23 7.18 0.62
N GLY A 58 -2.53 6.88 0.61
CA GLY A 58 -3.12 5.82 -0.19
C GLY A 58 -4.46 6.21 -0.83
N VAL A 59 -5.28 5.18 -1.08
CA VAL A 59 -6.63 5.34 -1.63
C VAL A 59 -7.65 4.91 -0.59
N MET A 60 -8.58 5.81 -0.26
CA MET A 60 -9.68 5.54 0.64
C MET A 60 -10.94 5.11 -0.13
N PHE A 61 -11.56 4.02 0.30
CA PHE A 61 -12.78 3.49 -0.32
C PHE A 61 -14.03 3.93 0.45
N ASN A 62 -14.67 5.01 0.02
CA ASN A 62 -15.90 5.53 0.65
C ASN A 62 -17.12 4.60 0.48
N LYS A 63 -17.00 3.55 -0.33
CA LYS A 63 -18.06 2.57 -0.62
C LYS A 63 -17.50 1.14 -0.60
N ALA A 64 -16.94 0.75 0.54
CA ALA A 64 -16.50 -0.63 0.80
C ALA A 64 -17.60 -1.42 1.54
N TYR A 65 -17.93 -2.62 1.04
CA TYR A 65 -18.98 -3.48 1.59
C TYR A 65 -18.44 -4.88 1.89
N VAL A 66 -18.92 -5.48 2.98
CA VAL A 66 -18.72 -6.90 3.29
C VAL A 66 -19.83 -7.75 2.68
N GLN A 67 -19.55 -9.02 2.40
CA GLN A 67 -20.54 -9.93 1.80
C GLN A 67 -21.63 -10.37 2.80
N GLN A 68 -21.24 -10.59 4.06
CA GLN A 68 -22.14 -10.99 5.12
C GLN A 68 -21.72 -10.32 6.43
N LEU A 69 -22.71 -9.80 7.16
CA LEU A 69 -22.54 -9.37 8.54
C LEU A 69 -23.02 -10.49 9.45
N PHE A 70 -22.14 -10.99 10.31
CA PHE A 70 -22.51 -11.94 11.34
C PHE A 70 -22.57 -11.22 12.68
N VAL A 71 -23.76 -11.18 13.29
CA VAL A 71 -23.93 -10.68 14.66
C VAL A 71 -24.44 -11.85 15.48
N ARG A 72 -23.72 -12.20 16.55
CA ARG A 72 -24.14 -13.27 17.45
C ARG A 72 -25.36 -12.78 18.23
N HIS A 73 -26.52 -13.39 17.99
CA HIS A 73 -27.71 -13.15 18.82
C HIS A 73 -27.47 -13.85 20.17
N LEU A 74 -27.10 -13.08 21.18
CA LEU A 74 -27.05 -13.57 22.56
C LEU A 74 -28.48 -13.54 23.09
N GLY A 75 -29.11 -14.72 23.13
CA GLY A 75 -30.32 -14.98 23.92
C GLY A 75 -29.96 -15.46 25.31
#